data_AF-M0P5V9-F1
#
_entry.id   AF-M0P5V9-F1
#
_cell.length_a   1.000
_cell.length_b   1.000
_cell.length_c   1.000
_cell.angle_alpha   90.00
_cell.angle_beta   90.00
_cell.angle_gamma   90.00
#
_symmetry.space_group_name_H-M   'P 1'
#
loop_
_entity.id
_entity.type
_entity.pdbx_description
1 polymer ?
#
loop_
_entity_poly.entity_id
_entity_poly.type
_entity_poly.pdbx_seq_one_letter_code
_entity_poly.pdbx_strand_id
1 'polypeptide(L)'
;MLSITVFNGSESPYTVEMTISRAGDGDTRSDARAFSGGLDVEPDGRAVREDVAERRPSLIEYGLYDDDGELTDQDHVHYYPGDEDESGALAFDIDTSGVLTRRW
;
A
#
# COMPACT_ATOMS: atom_id res chain seq x y z
N MET A 1 0.23 14.47 -6.06
CA MET A 1 0.92 13.60 -5.10
C MET A 1 0.22 12.25 -5.10
N LEU A 2 0.86 11.19 -4.61
CA LEU A 2 0.31 9.84 -4.52
C LEU A 2 -0.55 9.75 -3.25
N SER A 3 -1.76 9.20 -3.36
CA SER A 3 -2.57 8.77 -2.23
C SER A 3 -2.79 7.25 -2.29
N ILE A 4 -2.87 6.62 -1.13
CA ILE A 4 -3.18 5.20 -0.98
C ILE A 4 -4.49 5.07 -0.21
N THR A 5 -5.41 4.27 -0.73
CA THR A 5 -6.65 3.90 -0.06
C THR A 5 -6.65 2.39 0.18
N VAL A 6 -6.99 1.96 1.39
CA VAL A 6 -7.18 0.54 1.70
C VAL A 6 -8.61 0.34 2.15
N PHE A 7 -9.29 -0.62 1.54
CA PHE A 7 -10.62 -1.07 1.91
C PHE A 7 -10.50 -2.41 2.65
N ASN A 8 -11.20 -2.55 3.76
CA ASN A 8 -11.26 -3.78 4.51
C ASN A 8 -12.62 -4.44 4.27
N GLY A 9 -12.64 -5.54 3.51
CA GLY A 9 -13.83 -6.34 3.27
C GLY A 9 -14.01 -7.47 4.28
N SER A 10 -13.23 -7.48 5.36
CA SER A 10 -13.27 -8.47 6.43
C SER A 10 -13.99 -7.92 7.67
N GLU A 11 -14.48 -8.85 8.49
CA GLU A 11 -15.07 -8.58 9.80
C GLU A 11 -14.01 -8.34 10.90
N SER A 12 -12.72 -8.47 10.56
CA SER A 12 -11.59 -8.26 11.48
C SER A 12 -10.84 -6.97 11.13
N PRO A 13 -10.32 -6.22 12.12
CA PRO A 13 -9.44 -5.07 11.86
C PRO A 13 -8.07 -5.54 11.35
N TYR A 14 -7.41 -4.66 10.60
CA TYR A 14 -6.05 -4.91 10.11
C TYR A 14 -5.20 -3.64 10.17
N THR A 15 -3.89 -3.82 10.36
CA THR A 15 -2.89 -2.77 10.21
C THR A 15 -2.07 -3.03 8.96
N VAL A 16 -1.98 -2.03 8.08
CA VAL A 16 -1.14 -2.08 6.88
C VAL A 16 0.08 -1.20 7.12
N GLU A 17 1.26 -1.79 7.21
CA GLU A 17 2.51 -1.06 7.18
C GLU A 17 3.00 -0.95 5.73
N MET A 18 3.42 0.23 5.32
CA MET A 18 3.84 0.48 3.94
C MET A 18 5.12 1.31 3.87
N THR A 19 6.01 0.91 2.98
CA THR A 19 7.25 1.61 2.66
C THR A 19 7.27 1.94 1.18
N ILE A 20 7.49 3.22 0.86
CA ILE A 20 7.58 3.71 -0.51
C ILE A 20 9.01 4.20 -0.75
N SER A 21 9.66 3.58 -1.72
CA SER A 21 11.03 3.92 -2.14
C SER A 21 11.00 4.48 -3.56
N ARG A 22 11.83 5.47 -3.86
CA ARG A 22 11.96 5.95 -5.24
C ARG A 22 12.58 4.85 -6.12
N ALA A 23 12.03 4.61 -7.32
CA ALA A 23 12.70 3.75 -8.29
C ALA A 23 13.90 4.51 -8.88
N GLY A 24 15.09 3.89 -8.88
CA GLY A 24 16.26 4.44 -9.58
C GLY A 24 16.15 4.23 -11.09
N ASP A 25 17.04 4.87 -11.86
CA ASP A 25 17.22 4.56 -13.29
C ASP A 25 17.56 3.07 -13.47
N GLY A 26 16.60 2.32 -14.02
CA GLY A 26 16.70 0.87 -14.29
C GLY A 26 16.34 0.00 -13.10
N ASP A 27 15.04 -0.24 -12.87
CA ASP A 27 14.39 -1.23 -11.98
C ASP A 27 14.96 -1.48 -10.57
N THR A 28 15.98 -0.71 -10.17
CA THR A 28 16.79 -0.91 -8.99
C THR A 28 16.30 0.08 -7.95
N ARG A 29 15.91 -0.45 -6.79
CA ARG A 29 15.54 0.30 -5.60
C ARG A 29 16.58 1.40 -5.34
N SER A 30 16.21 2.67 -5.46
CA SER A 30 17.01 3.73 -4.87
C SER A 30 16.72 3.75 -3.38
N ASP A 31 17.77 3.77 -2.55
CA ASP A 31 17.66 3.82 -1.08
C ASP A 31 17.00 5.10 -0.53
N ALA A 32 16.59 6.02 -1.42
CA ALA A 32 15.82 7.20 -1.08
C ALA A 32 14.37 6.81 -0.76
N ARG A 33 14.12 6.43 0.50
CA ARG A 33 12.78 6.26 1.06
C ARG A 33 12.01 7.58 0.93
N ALA A 34 10.90 7.53 0.20
CA ALA A 34 9.97 8.65 0.07
C ALA A 34 9.00 8.69 1.27
N PHE A 35 8.56 7.52 1.74
CA PHE A 35 7.64 7.39 2.87
C PHE A 35 7.76 6.04 3.56
N SER A 36 7.46 6.03 4.86
CA SER A 36 7.26 4.82 5.66
C SER A 36 6.20 5.12 6.72
N GLY A 37 5.17 4.29 6.83
CA GLY A 37 4.14 4.47 7.85
C GLY A 37 3.08 3.37 7.84
N GLY A 38 2.31 3.31 8.93
CA GLY A 38 1.17 2.41 9.08
C GLY A 38 -0.17 3.06 8.76
N LEU A 39 -1.16 2.22 8.52
CA LEU A 39 -2.56 2.55 8.31
C LEU A 39 -3.44 1.49 8.99
N ASP A 40 -4.18 1.88 10.01
CA ASP A 40 -5.16 1.00 10.65
C ASP A 40 -6.49 1.06 9.91
N VAL A 41 -7.07 -0.10 9.63
CA VAL A 41 -8.30 -0.24 8.83
C VAL A 41 -9.32 -1.04 9.63
N GLU A 42 -10.37 -0.34 10.09
CA GLU A 42 -11.50 -0.96 10.78
C GLU A 42 -12.23 -1.99 9.89
N PRO A 43 -12.90 -2.99 10.51
CA PRO A 43 -13.70 -3.96 9.77
C PRO A 43 -14.80 -3.30 8.95
N ASP A 44 -15.08 -3.85 7.76
CA ASP A 44 -16.01 -3.29 6.76
C ASP A 44 -15.74 -1.80 6.41
N GLY A 45 -14.51 -1.35 6.66
CA GLY A 45 -14.11 0.05 6.63
C GLY A 45 -13.18 0.41 5.47
N ARG A 46 -12.71 1.65 5.50
CA ARG A 46 -11.60 2.08 4.64
C ARG A 46 -10.73 3.10 5.37
N ALA A 47 -9.46 3.11 5.03
CA ALA A 47 -8.52 4.12 5.47
C ALA A 47 -7.79 4.73 4.27
N VAL A 48 -7.38 5.98 4.41
CA VAL A 48 -6.73 6.75 3.33
C VAL A 48 -5.47 7.39 3.88
N ARG A 49 -4.38 7.27 3.11
CA ARG A 49 -3.15 8.03 3.31
C ARG A 49 -2.89 8.91 2.11
N GLU A 50 -2.98 10.22 2.33
CA GLU A 50 -2.68 11.21 1.30
C GLU A 50 -1.20 11.58 1.33
N ASP A 51 -0.70 12.06 0.18
CA ASP A 51 0.63 12.67 0.05
C ASP A 51 1.81 11.78 0.46
N VAL A 52 1.69 10.46 0.23
CA VAL A 52 2.72 9.48 0.59
C VAL A 52 3.94 9.52 -0.33
N ALA A 53 3.80 10.03 -1.54
CA ALA A 53 4.93 10.21 -2.46
C ALA A 53 4.65 11.25 -3.55
N GLU A 54 5.70 11.68 -4.23
CA GLU A 54 5.57 12.43 -5.48
C GLU A 54 5.04 11.54 -6.60
N ARG A 55 4.44 12.13 -7.65
CA ARG A 55 4.00 11.38 -8.84
C ARG A 55 5.19 11.00 -9.72
N ARG A 56 5.96 10.01 -9.29
CA ARG A 56 7.18 9.53 -9.94
C ARG A 56 7.33 8.03 -9.75
N PRO A 57 8.07 7.34 -10.64
CA PRO A 57 8.47 5.95 -10.49
C PRO A 57 8.91 5.62 -9.06
N SER A 58 8.12 4.79 -8.39
CA SER A 58 8.25 4.42 -6.99
C SER A 58 7.90 2.95 -6.82
N LEU A 59 8.62 2.32 -5.90
CA LEU A 59 8.41 0.97 -5.42
C LEU A 59 7.60 1.03 -4.13
N ILE A 60 6.53 0.26 -4.03
CA ILE A 60 5.70 0.17 -2.83
C ILE A 60 5.81 -1.25 -2.28
N GLU A 61 6.26 -1.34 -1.04
CA GLU A 61 6.31 -2.55 -0.23
C GLU A 61 5.30 -2.40 0.91
N TYR A 62 4.65 -3.50 1.30
CA TYR A 62 3.77 -3.50 2.47
C TYR A 62 3.86 -4.80 3.27
N GLY A 63 3.41 -4.73 4.52
CA GLY A 63 3.03 -5.85 5.36
C GLY A 63 1.63 -5.61 5.91
N LEU A 64 0.77 -6.63 5.83
CA LEU A 64 -0.57 -6.64 6.37
C LEU A 64 -0.56 -7.48 7.65
N TYR A 65 -1.04 -6.89 8.74
CA TYR A 65 -1.08 -7.51 10.05
C TYR A 65 -2.52 -7.54 10.55
N ASP A 66 -2.90 -8.63 11.20
CA ASP A 66 -4.17 -8.76 11.92
C ASP A 66 -4.13 -8.04 13.30
N ASP A 67 -5.24 -8.05 14.04
CA ASP A 67 -5.38 -7.45 15.38
C ASP A 67 -4.36 -7.96 16.40
N ASP A 68 -3.98 -9.24 16.32
CA ASP A 68 -2.96 -9.83 17.20
C ASP A 68 -1.53 -9.44 16.78
N GLY A 69 -1.38 -8.67 15.69
CA GLY A 69 -0.11 -8.27 15.12
C GLY A 69 0.58 -9.39 14.32
N GLU A 70 -0.16 -10.44 13.94
CA GLU A 70 0.35 -11.49 13.08
C GLU A 70 0.34 -11.05 11.62
N LEU A 71 1.46 -11.26 10.91
CA LEU A 71 1.58 -10.93 9.50
C LEU A 71 0.76 -11.92 8.66
N THR A 72 -0.27 -11.42 7.98
CA THR A 72 -1.14 -12.23 7.12
C THR A 72 -0.75 -12.20 5.65
N ASP A 73 -0.17 -11.09 5.19
CA ASP A 73 0.23 -10.90 3.80
C ASP A 73 1.38 -9.88 3.69
N GLN A 74 2.28 -10.05 2.71
CA GLN A 74 3.38 -9.13 2.47
C GLN A 74 3.92 -9.22 1.04
N ASP A 75 4.80 -8.28 0.70
CA ASP A 75 5.80 -8.42 -0.38
C ASP A 75 5.25 -8.32 -1.82
N HIS A 76 4.02 -7.87 -2.04
CA HIS A 76 3.63 -7.48 -3.40
C HIS A 76 4.26 -6.13 -3.73
N VAL A 77 5.37 -6.20 -4.47
CA VAL A 77 6.07 -5.03 -4.98
C VAL A 77 5.22 -4.37 -6.07
N HIS A 78 4.75 -3.15 -5.82
CA HIS A 78 3.98 -2.38 -6.79
C HIS A 78 4.79 -1.19 -7.35
N TYR A 79 4.79 -1.05 -8.68
CA TYR A 79 5.39 0.09 -9.37
C TYR A 79 4.36 1.18 -9.63
N TYR A 80 4.71 2.43 -9.29
CA TYR A 80 3.87 3.60 -9.49
C TYR A 80 4.64 4.76 -10.15
N PRO A 81 4.06 5.54 -11.10
CA PRO A 81 2.83 5.22 -11.81
C PRO A 81 3.07 3.98 -12.70
N GLY A 82 2.14 3.03 -12.66
CA GLY A 82 2.11 1.95 -13.65
C GLY A 82 1.55 2.45 -14.99
N ASP A 83 1.42 1.56 -15.97
CA ASP A 83 0.84 1.87 -17.28
C ASP A 83 -0.64 2.30 -17.25
N GLU A 84 -1.30 2.17 -16.09
CA GLU A 84 -2.78 2.18 -16.01
C GLU A 84 -3.40 3.39 -15.30
N ASP A 85 -2.64 4.22 -14.55
CA ASP A 85 -3.26 5.27 -13.73
C ASP A 85 -2.51 6.62 -13.67
N GLU A 86 -3.09 7.63 -14.32
CA GLU A 86 -2.66 9.04 -14.27
C GLU A 86 -3.20 9.80 -13.04
N SER A 87 -4.10 9.20 -12.25
CA SER A 87 -4.90 9.89 -11.23
C SER A 87 -4.08 10.26 -10.00
N GLY A 88 -3.00 9.52 -9.71
CA GLY A 88 -2.25 9.75 -8.48
C GLY A 88 -2.83 9.06 -7.27
N ALA A 89 -3.63 8.02 -7.46
CA ALA A 89 -4.23 7.26 -6.39
C ALA A 89 -4.02 5.76 -6.63
N LEU A 90 -3.71 5.03 -5.56
CA LEU A 90 -3.72 3.58 -5.53
C LEU A 90 -4.76 3.12 -4.54
N ALA A 91 -5.50 2.07 -4.90
CA ALA A 91 -6.39 1.41 -3.96
C ALA A 91 -6.10 -0.06 -3.82
N PHE A 92 -6.30 -0.56 -2.61
CA PHE A 92 -6.15 -1.95 -2.25
C PHE A 92 -7.40 -2.45 -1.50
N ASP A 93 -7.70 -3.73 -1.67
CA ASP A 93 -8.73 -4.45 -0.91
C ASP A 93 -8.06 -5.53 -0.06
N ILE A 94 -8.44 -5.58 1.22
CA ILE A 94 -8.18 -6.71 2.11
C ILE A 94 -9.39 -7.65 2.00
N ASP A 95 -9.15 -8.84 1.48
CA ASP A 95 -10.17 -9.90 1.45
C ASP A 95 -10.38 -10.52 2.84
N THR A 96 -11.51 -11.21 3.02
CA THR A 96 -11.84 -12.03 4.21
C THR A 96 -10.73 -12.98 4.66
N SER A 97 -9.84 -13.40 3.74
CA SER A 97 -8.70 -14.28 4.02
C SER A 97 -7.47 -13.54 4.57
N GLY A 98 -7.51 -12.21 4.74
CA GLY A 98 -6.37 -11.42 5.19
C GLY A 98 -5.30 -11.24 4.13
N VAL A 99 -5.70 -11.15 2.86
CA VAL A 99 -4.80 -10.94 1.70
C VAL A 99 -5.06 -9.57 1.09
N LEU A 100 -4.00 -8.83 0.78
CA LEU A 100 -4.08 -7.50 0.21
C LEU A 100 -3.90 -7.56 -1.32
N THR A 101 -4.91 -7.08 -2.04
CA THR A 101 -4.93 -7.10 -3.50
C THR A 101 -5.10 -5.70 -4.06
N ARG A 102 -4.41 -5.41 -5.17
CA ARG A 102 -4.56 -4.12 -5.85
C ARG A 102 -5.93 -4.05 -6.51
N ARG A 103 -6.65 -2.96 -6.22
CA ARG A 103 -7.96 -2.64 -6.77
C ARG A 103 -7.87 -1.78 -8.04
N TRP A 104 -7.02 -0.75 -8.01
CA TRP A 104 -6.61 0.10 -9.15
C TRP A 104 -5.31 0.83 -8.84
#